data_AF-A0A660QU48-F1
#
_entry.id   AF-A0A660QU48-F1
#
_cell.length_a   1.000
_cell.length_b   1.000
_cell.length_c   1.000
_cell.angle_alpha   90.00
_cell.angle_beta   90.00
_cell.angle_gamma   90.00
#
_symmetry.space_group_name_H-M   'P 1'
#
loop_
_entity.id
_entity.type
_entity.pdbx_description
1 polymer ?
#
loop_
_entity_poly.entity_id
_entity_poly.type
_entity_poly.pdbx_seq_one_letter_code
_entity_poly.pdbx_strand_id
1 'polypeptide(L)' 'MFDHHTEPLLAKLEKYKDEPLGQTRIDAVQLIQSQLKPHGAEYTVLHRTSRNRISHYINHSPSDQG' A
#
# COMPACT_ATOMS: atom_id res chain seq x y z
N MET A 1 -1.38 21.92 -22.43
CA MET A 1 -2.40 21.49 -23.41
C MET A 1 -2.91 20.16 -22.92
N PHE A 2 -4.11 20.12 -22.33
CA PHE A 2 -4.68 18.88 -21.79
C PHE A 2 -5.23 18.05 -22.95
N ASP A 3 -4.94 16.76 -22.93
CA ASP A 3 -5.34 15.81 -23.97
C ASP A 3 -6.88 15.65 -23.96
N HIS A 4 -7.56 16.11 -25.01
CA HIS A 4 -9.02 16.07 -25.17
C HIS A 4 -9.60 14.66 -25.06
N HIS A 5 -8.78 13.61 -25.19
CA HIS A 5 -9.21 12.23 -25.00
C HIS A 5 -9.48 11.88 -23.52
N THR A 6 -8.91 12.64 -22.57
CA THR A 6 -9.06 12.39 -21.13
C THR A 6 -10.18 13.18 -20.47
N GLU A 7 -10.66 14.26 -21.11
CA GLU A 7 -11.72 15.13 -20.59
C GLU A 7 -13.02 14.38 -20.21
N PRO A 8 -13.52 13.41 -21.00
CA PRO A 8 -14.74 12.69 -20.64
C PRO A 8 -14.57 11.78 -19.40
N LEU A 9 -13.36 11.30 -19.14
CA LEU A 9 -13.05 10.49 -17.96
C LEU A 9 -12.92 11.38 -16.71
N LEU A 10 -12.26 12.52 -16.84
CA LEU A 10 -12.13 13.50 -15.77
C LEU A 10 -13.49 14.08 -15.36
N ALA A 11 -14.36 14.40 -16.33
CA ALA A 11 -15.72 14.86 -16.06
C ALA A 11 -16.58 13.83 -15.29
N LYS A 12 -16.33 12.53 -15.49
CA LYS A 12 -17.00 11.47 -14.71
C LYS A 12 -16.48 11.39 -13.27
N LEU A 13 -15.20 11.70 -13.05
CA LEU A 13 -14.59 11.70 -11.72
C LEU A 13 -15.02 12.91 -10.89
N GLU A 14 -15.26 14.07 -11.51
CA GLU A 14 -15.76 15.28 -10.85
C GLU A 14 -17.05 15.03 -10.03
N LYS A 15 -17.92 14.12 -10.49
CA LYS A 15 -19.14 13.73 -9.76
C LYS A 15 -18.83 13.15 -8.38
N TYR A 16 -17.71 12.45 -8.23
CA TYR A 16 -17.34 11.71 -7.02
C TYR A 16 -16.31 12.43 -6.16
N LYS A 17 -15.93 13.67 -6.52
CA LYS A 17 -14.83 14.40 -5.86
C LYS A 17 -15.02 14.59 -4.35
N ASP A 18 -16.27 14.77 -3.94
CA ASP A 18 -16.65 15.01 -2.55
C ASP A 18 -17.35 13.78 -1.93
N GLU A 19 -17.48 12.68 -2.68
CA GLU A 19 -18.10 11.48 -2.14
C GLU A 19 -17.14 10.79 -1.15
N PRO A 20 -17.56 10.57 0.10
CA PRO A 20 -16.71 9.89 1.08
C PRO A 20 -16.51 8.43 0.64
N LEU A 21 -15.26 8.04 0.38
CA LEU A 21 -14.89 6.67 -0.02
C LEU A 21 -14.97 5.65 1.13
N GLY A 22 -15.54 6.05 2.27
CA GLY A 22 -15.66 5.26 3.48
C GLY A 22 -14.50 5.48 4.47
N GLN A 23 -14.63 4.85 5.63
CA GLN A 23 -13.58 4.78 6.65
C GLN A 23 -13.12 3.34 6.78
N THR A 24 -11.81 3.14 6.90
CA THR A 24 -11.24 1.81 7.09
C THR A 24 -10.21 1.82 8.21
N ARG A 25 -10.10 0.70 8.91
CA ARG A 25 -9.10 0.47 9.96
C ARG A 25 -7.93 -0.30 9.36
N ILE A 26 -6.71 0.16 9.63
CA ILE A 26 -5.50 -0.54 9.21
C ILE A 26 -5.13 -1.59 10.25
N ASP A 27 -5.40 -2.86 9.95
CA ASP A 27 -5.09 -3.99 10.84
C ASP A 27 -3.74 -4.65 10.55
N ALA A 28 -3.25 -4.52 9.32
CA ALA A 28 -1.99 -5.11 8.87
C ALA A 28 -1.35 -4.33 7.72
N VAL A 29 -0.04 -4.47 7.60
CA VAL A 29 0.77 -3.98 6.48
C VAL A 29 1.26 -5.19 5.70
N GLN A 30 1.23 -5.10 4.36
CA GLN A 30 1.67 -6.16 3.46
C GLN A 30 2.79 -5.66 2.56
N LEU A 31 3.84 -6.48 2.41
CA LEU A 31 4.82 -6.35 1.34
C LEU A 31 4.29 -7.12 0.14
N ILE A 32 4.04 -6.42 -0.96
CA ILE A 32 3.47 -7.00 -2.18
C ILE A 32 4.46 -6.83 -3.32
N GLN A 33 4.73 -7.93 -4.03
CA GLN A 33 5.44 -7.89 -5.30
C GLN A 33 4.45 -7.68 -6.43
N SER A 34 4.71 -6.67 -7.26
CA SER A 34 4.02 -6.46 -8.53
C SER A 34 4.85 -7.03 -9.68
N GLN A 35 4.21 -7.78 -10.57
CA GLN A 35 4.80 -8.30 -11.80
C GLN A 35 3.88 -7.97 -12.97
N LEU A 36 4.41 -7.23 -13.96
CA LEU A 36 3.68 -6.96 -15.19
C LEU A 36 3.80 -8.15 -16.15
N LYS A 37 2.66 -8.70 -16.57
CA LYS A 37 2.57 -9.76 -17.58
C LYS A 37 1.76 -9.27 -18.79
N PRO A 38 1.83 -9.97 -19.94
CA PRO A 38 1.09 -9.56 -21.15
C PRO A 38 -0.43 -9.42 -20.97
N HIS A 39 -1.04 -10.17 -20.04
CA HIS A 39 -2.47 -10.10 -19.73
C HIS A 39 -2.82 -9.14 -18.58
N GLY A 40 -1.82 -8.46 -17.99
CA GLY A 40 -2.04 -7.49 -16.91
C GLY A 40 -1.03 -7.60 -15.78
N ALA A 41 -1.22 -6.75 -14.76
CA ALA A 41 -0.42 -6.78 -13.55
C ALA A 41 -0.90 -7.91 -12.62
N GLU A 42 0.04 -8.71 -12.14
CA GLU A 42 -0.16 -9.71 -11.10
C GLU A 42 0.51 -9.25 -9.80
N TYR A 43 -0.16 -9.51 -8.69
CA TYR A 43 0.30 -9.10 -7.36
C TYR A 43 0.42 -10.32 -6.46
N THR A 44 1.58 -10.50 -5.83
CA THR A 44 1.84 -11.58 -4.88
C THR A 44 2.23 -11.00 -3.53
N VAL A 45 1.60 -11.47 -2.44
CA VAL A 45 1.96 -11.07 -1.08
C VAL A 45 3.23 -11.82 -0.66
N LEU A 46 4.31 -11.09 -0.38
CA LEU A 46 5.57 -11.64 0.09
C LEU A 46 5.65 -11.72 1.61
N HIS A 47 5.09 -10.72 2.29
CA HIS A 47 5.06 -10.67 3.75
C HIS A 47 3.83 -9.93 4.24
N ARG A 48 3.33 -10.30 5.43
CA ARG A 48 2.26 -9.61 6.13
C ARG A 48 2.62 -9.46 7.59
N THR A 49 2.53 -8.24 8.10
CA THR A 49 2.68 -7.91 9.52
C THR A 49 1.38 -7.31 10.02
N SER A 50 0.81 -7.87 11.09
CA SER A 50 -0.37 -7.32 11.76
C SER A 50 0.01 -6.69 13.09
N ARG A 51 -0.86 -5.84 13.63
CA ARG A 51 -0.67 -5.20 14.94
C ARG A 51 -0.81 -6.22 16.09
N ASN A 52 0.18 -7.09 16.27
CA ASN A 52 0.44 -7.79 17.52
C ASN A 52 1.65 -7.11 18.14
N ARG A 53 1.43 -6.38 19.24
CA ARG A 53 2.42 -5.75 20.15
C ARG A 53 3.87 -5.92 19.69
N ILE A 54 4.43 -4.89 19.08
CA ILE A 54 5.86 -4.85 18.73
C ILE A 54 6.64 -4.83 20.05
N SER A 55 7.00 -6.00 20.58
CA SER A 55 8.08 -6.12 21.54
C SER A 55 9.37 -5.91 20.75
N HIS A 56 9.84 -4.66 20.70
CA HIS A 56 11.21 -4.40 20.27
C HIS A 56 12.15 -5.04 21.29
N TYR A 57 12.59 -6.27 21.04
CA TYR A 57 13.84 -6.76 21.59
C TYR A 57 14.93 -6.19 20.71
N ILE A 58 15.45 -5.01 21.08
CA ILE A 58 16.78 -4.62 20.63
C ILE A 58 17.71 -5.60 21.34
N ASN A 59 18.22 -6.59 20.60
CA ASN A 59 19.34 -7.40 21.06
C ASN A 59 20.52 -6.43 21.24
N HIS A 60 20.74 -5.97 22.47
CA HIS A 60 22.06 -5.53 22.88
C HIS A 60 22.94 -6.77 22.84
N SER A 61 23.73 -6.91 21.80
CA SER A 61 24.86 -7.82 21.81
C SER A 61 25.72 -7.51 23.04
N PRO A 62 25.98 -8.46 23.95
CA PRO A 62 27.03 -8.29 24.92
C PRO A 62 28.34 -8.54 24.16
N SER A 63 29.11 -7.48 23.94
CA SER A 63 30.48 -7.63 23.45
C SER A 63 31.39 -6.75 24.29
N ASP A 64 32.01 -7.47 25.23
CA ASP A 64 33.34 -7.30 25.80
C ASP A 64 33.62 -6.13 26.76
N GLN A 65 33.49 -6.45 28.05
CA GLN A 65 34.47 -5.98 29.04
C GLN A 65 35.73 -6.82 28.87
N GLY A 66 36.84 -6.16 28.50
CA GLY A 66 38.18 -6.73 28.42
C GLY A 66 39.19 -5.65 28.12
#